data_AF-A0A524NNF7-F1
#
_entry.id   AF-A0A524NNF7-F1
#
_cell.length_a   1.000
_cell.length_b   1.000
_cell.length_c   1.000
_cell.angle_alpha   90.00
_cell.angle_beta   90.00
_cell.angle_gamma   90.00
#
_symmetry.space_group_name_H-M   'P 1'
#
loop_
_entity.id
_entity.type
_entity.pdbx_description
1 polymer ?
#
loop_
_entity_poly.entity_id
_entity_poly.type
_entity_poly.pdbx_seq_one_letter_code
_entity_poly.pdbx_strand_id
1 'polypeptide(L)'
;MTLKRVLATVAVVTLALGIEAAHAERDHLMGYKIKDLDKFKAGGTFTLDDNGTLLTCEPKKAGFYLSPSEKDAGDDPRGPASAGFVCYKAKCTGTLPSDVTANDQLTIHTLELKKATLVCMPSTPGTIVGGASYFLTDLGVNCNDTCAAAGLTYDAAGTGYALSVAANCDEVLDALGAGGTPALDAACLQPTGCYESGGARLNCGVLDPNLAAGGGQQACACAP
;
A
#
# COMPACT_ATOMS: atom_id res chain seq x y z
N MET A 1 81.99 12.21 14.59
CA MET A 1 81.01 12.26 13.49
C MET A 1 79.63 11.94 14.05
N THR A 2 78.81 12.97 14.27
CA THR A 2 77.50 12.89 14.93
C THR A 2 76.39 12.98 13.88
N LEU A 3 75.71 11.86 13.65
CA LEU A 3 74.66 11.70 12.65
C LEU A 3 73.30 12.08 13.26
N LYS A 4 72.79 13.27 12.95
CA LYS A 4 71.44 13.72 13.34
C LYS A 4 70.40 13.02 12.47
N ARG A 5 69.55 12.18 13.08
CA ARG A 5 68.35 11.63 12.46
C ARG A 5 67.19 12.61 12.64
N VAL A 6 66.72 13.18 11.55
CA VAL A 6 65.49 13.97 11.50
C VAL A 6 64.35 13.01 11.15
N LEU A 7 63.48 12.72 12.12
CA LEU A 7 62.20 12.06 11.87
C LEU A 7 61.25 13.08 11.24
N ALA A 8 60.87 12.85 9.98
CA ALA A 8 59.78 13.56 9.33
C ALA A 8 58.50 12.71 9.48
N THR A 9 57.62 13.13 10.37
CA THR A 9 56.28 12.55 10.57
C THR A 9 55.38 13.03 9.43
N VAL A 10 55.08 12.16 8.47
CA VAL A 10 54.11 12.43 7.41
C VAL A 10 52.71 12.14 7.97
N ALA A 11 52.00 13.18 8.38
CA ALA A 11 50.58 13.11 8.72
C ALA A 11 49.76 13.09 7.42
N VAL A 12 49.27 11.91 7.02
CA VAL A 12 48.29 11.78 5.94
C VAL A 12 46.93 12.15 6.51
N VAL A 13 46.52 13.40 6.33
CA VAL A 13 45.16 13.85 6.59
C VAL A 13 44.29 13.36 5.43
N THR A 14 43.66 12.20 5.60
CA THR A 14 42.55 11.76 4.73
C THR A 14 41.35 12.66 5.00
N LEU A 15 41.20 13.71 4.19
CA LEU A 15 39.94 14.45 4.04
C LEU A 15 38.94 13.49 3.38
N ALA A 16 38.16 12.77 4.20
CA ALA A 16 36.96 12.10 3.74
C ALA A 16 35.93 13.19 3.44
N LEU A 17 35.95 13.71 2.21
CA LEU A 17 34.83 14.46 1.66
C LEU A 17 33.67 13.46 1.55
N GLY A 18 32.79 13.49 2.55
CA GLY A 18 31.50 12.83 2.51
C GLY A 18 30.71 13.44 1.37
N ILE A 19 30.79 12.83 0.20
CA ILE A 19 29.81 13.04 -0.86
C ILE A 19 28.57 12.32 -0.34
N GLU A 20 27.71 13.06 0.37
CA GLU A 20 26.34 12.61 0.57
C GLU A 20 25.75 12.49 -0.82
N ALA A 21 25.55 11.24 -1.26
CA ALA A 21 24.83 10.99 -2.48
C ALA A 21 23.46 11.64 -2.31
N ALA A 22 23.18 12.67 -3.11
CA ALA A 22 21.84 13.22 -3.24
C ALA A 22 20.96 12.08 -3.76
N HIS A 23 20.31 11.37 -2.85
CA HIS A 23 19.33 10.36 -3.19
C HIS A 23 18.16 11.10 -3.85
N ALA A 24 17.78 10.70 -5.06
CA ALA A 24 16.58 11.21 -5.71
C ALA A 24 15.39 10.97 -4.77
N GLU A 25 14.71 12.05 -4.35
CA GLU A 25 13.60 11.97 -3.41
C GLU A 25 12.27 11.82 -4.18
N ARG A 26 11.37 10.98 -3.66
CA ARG A 26 10.03 10.68 -4.22
C ARG A 26 8.97 11.49 -3.50
N ASP A 27 8.89 12.77 -3.82
CA ASP A 27 8.00 13.73 -3.15
C ASP A 27 6.92 14.30 -4.08
N HIS A 28 7.04 14.09 -5.39
CA HIS A 28 6.06 14.51 -6.37
C HIS A 28 5.04 13.39 -6.64
N LEU A 29 3.83 13.78 -7.05
CA LEU A 29 2.81 12.83 -7.49
C LEU A 29 2.54 13.01 -8.98
N MET A 30 2.70 11.94 -9.74
CA MET A 30 2.28 11.90 -11.15
C MET A 30 0.87 11.31 -11.26
N GLY A 31 -0.04 12.06 -11.86
CA GLY A 31 -1.44 11.67 -12.04
C GLY A 31 -1.70 10.97 -13.37
N TYR A 32 -2.30 9.78 -13.32
CA TYR A 32 -2.71 8.98 -14.47
C TYR A 32 -4.22 8.84 -14.52
N LYS A 33 -4.80 8.92 -15.72
CA LYS A 33 -6.24 8.70 -15.91
C LYS A 33 -6.56 7.21 -15.88
N ILE A 34 -7.53 6.81 -15.04
CA ILE A 34 -7.99 5.42 -14.96
C ILE A 34 -8.97 5.14 -16.12
N LYS A 35 -8.77 4.03 -16.85
CA LYS A 35 -9.61 3.64 -17.99
C LYS A 35 -10.82 2.78 -17.56
N ASP A 36 -10.64 1.88 -16.61
CA ASP A 36 -11.65 0.89 -16.18
C ASP A 36 -12.52 1.43 -15.02
N LEU A 37 -13.14 2.59 -15.24
CA LEU A 37 -13.86 3.31 -14.19
C LEU A 37 -15.15 2.62 -13.70
N ASP A 38 -15.66 1.68 -14.49
CA ASP A 38 -16.85 0.87 -14.22
C ASP A 38 -16.60 -0.22 -13.16
N LYS A 39 -15.35 -0.63 -12.97
CA LYS A 39 -14.97 -1.63 -11.96
C LYS A 39 -14.85 -1.05 -10.55
N PHE A 40 -14.72 0.26 -10.42
CA PHE A 40 -14.63 0.93 -9.12
C PHE A 40 -16.02 1.22 -8.57
N LYS A 41 -16.45 0.44 -7.57
CA LYS A 41 -17.60 0.79 -6.74
C LYS A 41 -17.12 1.70 -5.62
N ALA A 42 -17.54 2.95 -5.64
CA ALA A 42 -17.25 3.86 -4.55
C ALA A 42 -17.98 3.40 -3.28
N GLY A 43 -17.26 3.33 -2.15
CA GLY A 43 -17.81 2.96 -0.85
C GLY A 43 -18.69 4.06 -0.24
N GLY A 44 -19.16 3.82 0.99
CA GLY A 44 -20.04 4.73 1.74
C GLY A 44 -19.42 6.10 2.05
N THR A 45 -20.14 6.89 2.83
CA THR A 45 -19.66 8.21 3.29
C THR A 45 -18.53 8.06 4.31
N PHE A 46 -17.55 8.96 4.25
CA PHE A 46 -16.49 9.07 5.26
C PHE A 46 -16.35 10.52 5.71
N THR A 47 -15.73 10.73 6.87
CA THR A 47 -15.45 12.07 7.39
C THR A 47 -13.97 12.36 7.25
N LEU A 48 -13.64 13.52 6.68
CA LEU A 48 -12.31 14.09 6.65
C LEU A 48 -12.22 15.19 7.70
N ASP A 49 -11.10 15.23 8.42
CA ASP A 49 -10.72 16.38 9.23
C ASP A 49 -9.77 17.25 8.41
N ASP A 50 -10.21 18.45 8.07
CA ASP A 50 -9.40 19.49 7.44
C ASP A 50 -9.15 20.61 8.47
N ASN A 51 -8.06 20.47 9.22
CA ASN A 51 -7.61 21.45 10.21
C ASN A 51 -8.68 21.79 11.28
N GLY A 52 -9.36 20.78 11.82
CA GLY A 52 -10.43 20.91 12.79
C GLY A 52 -11.81 21.10 12.17
N THR A 53 -11.90 21.18 10.84
CA THR A 53 -13.17 21.23 10.12
C THR A 53 -13.54 19.86 9.61
N LEU A 54 -14.65 19.31 10.12
CA LEU A 54 -15.15 18.01 9.67
C LEU A 54 -15.95 18.15 8.38
N LEU A 55 -15.49 17.49 7.32
CA LEU A 55 -16.16 17.36 6.04
C LEU A 55 -16.65 15.93 5.87
N THR A 56 -17.95 15.74 5.62
CA THR A 56 -18.49 14.42 5.24
C THR A 56 -18.47 14.30 3.73
N CYS A 57 -17.74 13.33 3.19
CA CYS A 57 -17.55 13.12 1.78
C CYS A 57 -18.16 11.79 1.32
N GLU A 58 -18.88 11.85 0.20
CA GLU A 58 -19.39 10.66 -0.51
C GLU A 58 -18.62 10.50 -1.83
N PRO A 59 -17.76 9.48 -1.95
CA PRO A 59 -17.06 9.21 -3.20
C PRO A 59 -18.06 8.72 -4.25
N LYS A 60 -17.88 9.16 -5.50
CA LYS A 60 -18.81 8.85 -6.61
C LYS A 60 -18.15 8.01 -7.69
N LYS A 61 -17.03 8.48 -8.23
CA LYS A 61 -16.36 7.83 -9.36
C LYS A 61 -14.86 8.06 -9.27
N ALA A 62 -14.07 7.00 -9.40
CA ALA A 62 -12.62 7.14 -9.59
C ALA A 62 -12.33 7.97 -10.85
N GLY A 63 -11.22 8.69 -10.86
CA GLY A 63 -10.83 9.52 -12.01
C GLY A 63 -9.33 9.44 -12.30
N PHE A 64 -8.53 9.44 -11.24
CA PHE A 64 -7.08 9.50 -11.33
C PHE A 64 -6.44 8.51 -10.38
N TYR A 65 -5.30 7.96 -10.79
CA TYR A 65 -4.35 7.28 -9.94
C TYR A 65 -3.12 8.19 -9.81
N LEU A 66 -2.74 8.54 -8.59
CA LEU A 66 -1.54 9.31 -8.30
C LEU A 66 -0.45 8.34 -7.86
N SER A 67 0.66 8.30 -8.59
CA SER A 67 1.81 7.49 -8.21
C SER A 67 2.94 8.41 -7.75
N PRO A 68 3.71 8.04 -6.72
CA PRO A 68 4.94 8.75 -6.37
C PRO A 68 5.86 8.83 -7.58
N SER A 69 6.41 10.01 -7.82
CA SER A 69 7.37 10.30 -8.87
C SER A 69 8.55 11.06 -8.30
N GLU A 70 9.73 10.78 -8.84
CA GLU A 70 10.97 11.50 -8.52
C GLU A 70 10.99 12.82 -9.29
N LYS A 71 11.45 13.88 -8.63
CA LYS A 71 11.89 15.11 -9.29
C LYS A 71 13.37 15.28 -8.96
N ASP A 72 14.18 15.52 -9.98
CA ASP A 72 15.64 15.58 -9.87
C ASP A 72 16.17 16.86 -9.16
N ALA A 73 15.51 17.39 -8.13
CA ALA A 73 15.79 18.74 -7.64
C ALA A 73 15.71 18.93 -6.11
N GLY A 74 16.72 18.45 -5.37
CA GLY A 74 17.13 19.05 -4.08
C GLY A 74 16.16 18.93 -2.89
N ASP A 75 16.13 19.99 -2.07
CA ASP A 75 15.55 20.09 -0.71
C ASP A 75 14.00 20.26 -0.71
N ASP A 76 13.31 19.60 -1.65
CA ASP A 76 11.86 19.71 -1.78
C ASP A 76 11.14 18.99 -0.60
N PRO A 77 9.98 19.50 -0.12
CA PRO A 77 9.28 18.95 1.03
C PRO A 77 8.77 17.53 0.76
N ARG A 78 9.15 16.59 1.63
CA ARG A 78 8.85 15.16 1.49
C ARG A 78 7.35 14.86 1.50
N GLY A 79 6.89 14.19 0.44
CA GLY A 79 5.58 13.57 0.38
C GLY A 79 5.45 12.34 1.30
N PRO A 80 4.22 11.86 1.56
CA PRO A 80 3.99 10.64 2.33
C PRO A 80 4.52 9.40 1.58
N ALA A 81 5.13 8.47 2.32
CA ALA A 81 5.57 7.17 1.81
C ALA A 81 4.38 6.24 1.57
N SER A 82 3.60 6.46 0.51
CA SER A 82 2.51 5.57 0.11
C SER A 82 2.80 4.95 -1.26
N ALA A 83 2.26 3.75 -1.50
CA ALA A 83 2.37 3.06 -2.79
C ALA A 83 1.57 3.73 -3.93
N GLY A 84 0.83 4.81 -3.64
CA GLY A 84 -0.03 5.55 -4.56
C GLY A 84 -1.37 5.92 -3.94
N PHE A 85 -2.16 6.68 -4.70
CA PHE A 85 -3.50 7.10 -4.30
C PHE A 85 -4.47 6.92 -5.45
N VAL A 86 -5.71 6.49 -5.15
CA VAL A 86 -6.82 6.59 -6.11
C VAL A 86 -7.65 7.80 -5.72
N CYS A 87 -7.83 8.72 -6.68
CA CYS A 87 -8.63 9.91 -6.51
C CYS A 87 -10.02 9.73 -7.10
N TYR A 88 -11.01 10.03 -6.27
CA TYR A 88 -12.43 9.91 -6.57
C TYR A 88 -13.04 11.30 -6.67
N LYS A 89 -13.89 11.50 -7.66
CA LYS A 89 -14.88 12.58 -7.58
C LYS A 89 -15.72 12.36 -6.34
N ALA A 90 -15.83 13.36 -5.49
CA ALA A 90 -16.56 13.27 -4.25
C ALA A 90 -17.58 14.40 -4.14
N LYS A 91 -18.67 14.14 -3.43
CA LYS A 91 -19.59 15.17 -2.96
C LYS A 91 -19.36 15.34 -1.47
N CYS A 92 -18.73 16.44 -1.08
CA CYS A 92 -18.49 16.75 0.32
C CYS A 92 -19.49 17.79 0.85
N THR A 93 -19.92 17.61 2.10
CA THR A 93 -20.76 18.52 2.85
C THR A 93 -20.10 18.87 4.18
N GLY A 94 -20.39 20.05 4.72
CA GLY A 94 -19.75 20.57 5.92
C GLY A 94 -19.45 22.06 5.77
N THR A 95 -18.88 22.63 6.81
CA THR A 95 -18.40 24.00 6.83
C THR A 95 -17.14 24.10 5.97
N LEU A 96 -16.99 25.20 5.23
CA LEU A 96 -15.78 25.45 4.46
C LEU A 96 -14.69 26.00 5.39
N PRO A 97 -13.43 25.59 5.20
CA PRO A 97 -12.32 26.29 5.84
C PRO A 97 -12.25 27.72 5.31
N SER A 98 -11.64 28.62 6.10
CA SER A 98 -11.37 29.98 5.65
C SER A 98 -10.29 30.01 4.58
N ASP A 99 -10.30 31.02 3.72
CA ASP A 99 -9.25 31.23 2.72
C ASP A 99 -7.85 31.25 3.34
N VAL A 100 -6.88 30.66 2.64
CA VAL A 100 -5.51 30.52 3.13
C VAL A 100 -4.56 31.29 2.22
N THR A 101 -3.59 31.99 2.80
CA THR A 101 -2.47 32.54 2.04
C THR A 101 -1.33 31.53 2.05
N ALA A 102 -0.91 31.10 0.87
CA ALA A 102 0.17 30.13 0.69
C ALA A 102 1.27 30.75 -0.18
N ASN A 103 2.52 30.44 0.18
CA ASN A 103 3.69 30.77 -0.63
C ASN A 103 4.12 29.49 -1.34
N ASP A 104 4.18 29.52 -2.66
CA ASP A 104 4.83 28.45 -3.43
C ASP A 104 6.18 28.91 -3.98
N GLN A 105 6.84 28.06 -4.78
CA GLN A 105 8.15 28.36 -5.36
C GLN A 105 8.13 29.50 -6.38
N LEU A 106 6.94 29.98 -6.78
CA LEU A 106 6.76 30.99 -7.82
C LEU A 106 6.28 32.33 -7.23
N THR A 107 5.30 32.32 -6.33
CA THR A 107 4.76 33.55 -5.71
C THR A 107 3.90 33.27 -4.46
N ILE A 108 3.38 34.35 -3.88
CA ILE A 108 2.36 34.32 -2.82
C ILE A 108 0.97 34.33 -3.48
N HIS A 109 0.11 33.45 -3.01
CA HIS A 109 -1.27 33.32 -3.46
C HIS A 109 -2.24 33.32 -2.27
N THR A 110 -3.38 33.99 -2.42
CA THR A 110 -4.56 33.76 -1.58
C THR A 110 -5.43 32.72 -2.26
N LEU A 111 -5.61 31.57 -1.61
CA LEU A 111 -6.35 30.44 -2.10
C LEU A 111 -7.77 30.48 -1.54
N GLU A 112 -8.75 30.73 -2.40
CA GLU A 112 -10.17 30.60 -2.07
C GLU A 112 -10.53 29.12 -1.91
N LEU A 113 -10.86 28.69 -0.69
CA LEU A 113 -11.15 27.29 -0.44
C LEU A 113 -12.61 26.95 -0.76
N LYS A 114 -12.78 25.96 -1.63
CA LYS A 114 -14.10 25.43 -2.03
C LYS A 114 -14.28 24.01 -1.54
N LYS A 115 -15.53 23.53 -1.57
CA LYS A 115 -15.83 22.15 -1.16
C LYS A 115 -14.99 21.20 -2.00
N ALA A 116 -14.34 20.25 -1.34
CA ALA A 116 -13.57 19.23 -2.03
C ALA A 116 -14.46 18.50 -3.05
N THR A 117 -14.03 18.53 -4.31
CA THR A 117 -14.68 17.81 -5.43
C THR A 117 -13.94 16.55 -5.83
N LEU A 118 -12.71 16.40 -5.31
CA LEU A 118 -11.84 15.26 -5.50
C LEU A 118 -11.27 14.87 -4.12
N VAL A 119 -11.32 13.59 -3.78
CA VAL A 119 -10.65 13.04 -2.60
C VAL A 119 -9.75 11.90 -3.04
N CYS A 120 -8.49 11.92 -2.61
CA CYS A 120 -7.51 10.90 -2.89
C CYS A 120 -7.33 10.02 -1.67
N MET A 121 -7.55 8.72 -1.85
CA MET A 121 -7.39 7.72 -0.79
C MET A 121 -6.15 6.87 -1.10
N PRO A 122 -5.36 6.48 -0.09
CA PRO A 122 -4.24 5.57 -0.30
C PRO A 122 -4.71 4.32 -1.03
N SER A 123 -3.95 3.90 -2.03
CA SER A 123 -4.16 2.60 -2.66
C SER A 123 -3.16 1.62 -2.06
N THR A 124 -3.65 0.60 -1.37
CA THR A 124 -2.85 -0.59 -1.13
C THR A 124 -2.98 -1.51 -2.35
N PRO A 125 -1.89 -2.12 -2.81
CA PRO A 125 -2.01 -3.24 -3.74
C PRO A 125 -2.78 -4.40 -3.06
N GLY A 126 -3.34 -5.29 -3.87
CA GLY A 126 -4.18 -6.40 -3.42
C GLY A 126 -5.68 -6.09 -3.44
N THR A 127 -6.48 -7.07 -3.00
CA THR A 127 -7.94 -6.93 -2.93
C THR A 127 -8.41 -6.79 -1.49
N ILE A 128 -9.18 -5.75 -1.18
CA ILE A 128 -9.70 -5.54 0.18
C ILE A 128 -10.94 -6.40 0.43
N VAL A 129 -10.87 -7.27 1.43
CA VAL A 129 -12.01 -8.06 1.93
C VAL A 129 -11.96 -8.08 3.46
N GLY A 130 -13.09 -7.95 4.15
CA GLY A 130 -13.10 -8.00 5.63
C GLY A 130 -12.18 -6.99 6.35
N GLY A 131 -11.72 -5.93 5.66
CA GLY A 131 -10.81 -4.93 6.20
C GLY A 131 -9.31 -5.19 6.00
N ALA A 132 -8.90 -6.32 5.41
CA ALA A 132 -7.51 -6.65 5.10
C ALA A 132 -7.24 -6.63 3.59
N SER A 133 -5.98 -6.40 3.19
CA SER A 133 -5.57 -6.50 1.78
C SER A 133 -5.09 -7.91 1.47
N TYR A 134 -5.72 -8.59 0.51
CA TYR A 134 -5.35 -9.95 0.13
C TYR A 134 -4.56 -10.01 -1.17
N PHE A 135 -3.66 -10.98 -1.23
CA PHE A 135 -2.86 -11.33 -2.40
C PHE A 135 -2.93 -12.83 -2.66
N LEU A 136 -2.96 -13.24 -3.92
CA LEU A 136 -2.69 -14.63 -4.29
C LEU A 136 -1.19 -14.84 -4.41
N THR A 137 -0.70 -15.91 -3.79
CA THR A 137 0.67 -16.39 -3.94
C THR A 137 0.67 -17.90 -4.17
N ASP A 138 1.73 -18.45 -4.74
CA ASP A 138 1.81 -19.88 -4.98
C ASP A 138 1.84 -20.66 -3.67
N LEU A 139 1.24 -21.85 -3.66
CA LEU A 139 1.27 -22.75 -2.51
C LEU A 139 2.70 -23.03 -2.05
N GLY A 140 2.95 -22.87 -0.75
CA GLY A 140 4.27 -23.08 -0.13
C GLY A 140 5.16 -21.83 -0.10
N VAL A 141 4.77 -20.74 -0.77
CA VAL A 141 5.40 -19.42 -0.56
C VAL A 141 4.95 -18.87 0.80
N ASN A 142 5.85 -18.21 1.54
CA ASN A 142 5.50 -17.61 2.81
C ASN A 142 4.66 -16.32 2.61
N CYS A 143 3.54 -16.18 3.32
CA CYS A 143 2.73 -14.96 3.26
C CYS A 143 3.48 -13.72 3.76
N ASN A 144 4.45 -13.87 4.68
CA ASN A 144 5.30 -12.75 5.09
C ASN A 144 6.11 -12.20 3.91
N ASP A 145 6.68 -13.08 3.08
CA ASP A 145 7.48 -12.67 1.92
C ASP A 145 6.58 -12.04 0.84
N THR A 146 5.37 -12.57 0.67
CA THR A 146 4.36 -12.03 -0.24
C THR A 146 3.95 -10.60 0.18
N CYS A 147 3.65 -10.39 1.46
CA CYS A 147 3.30 -9.06 1.97
C CYS A 147 4.49 -8.11 1.90
N ALA A 148 5.69 -8.56 2.27
CA ALA A 148 6.90 -7.74 2.21
C ALA A 148 7.23 -7.28 0.78
N ALA A 149 7.01 -8.14 -0.23
CA ALA A 149 7.16 -7.78 -1.63
C ALA A 149 6.17 -6.69 -2.08
N ALA A 150 5.01 -6.60 -1.43
CA ALA A 150 4.04 -5.53 -1.62
C ALA A 150 4.30 -4.28 -0.76
N GLY A 151 5.38 -4.26 0.04
CA GLY A 151 5.67 -3.20 1.00
C GLY A 151 4.72 -3.18 2.20
N LEU A 152 4.12 -4.33 2.55
CA LEU A 152 3.15 -4.51 3.62
C LEU A 152 3.65 -5.54 4.65
N THR A 153 2.97 -5.62 5.78
CA THR A 153 3.21 -6.65 6.80
C THR A 153 2.12 -7.71 6.76
N TYR A 154 2.43 -8.93 7.20
CA TYR A 154 1.44 -10.01 7.28
C TYR A 154 0.37 -9.69 8.34
N ASP A 155 -0.89 -9.82 7.96
CA ASP A 155 -2.04 -9.56 8.82
C ASP A 155 -2.67 -10.86 9.32
N ALA A 156 -2.28 -11.26 10.53
CA ALA A 156 -2.85 -12.44 11.17
C ALA A 156 -4.35 -12.32 11.46
N ALA A 157 -4.87 -11.10 11.69
CA ALA A 157 -6.29 -10.89 11.95
C ALA A 157 -7.11 -11.04 10.67
N GLY A 158 -6.62 -10.50 9.54
CA GLY A 158 -7.15 -10.75 8.22
C GLY A 158 -7.22 -12.25 7.91
N THR A 159 -6.11 -12.98 8.09
CA THR A 159 -6.12 -14.45 7.94
C THR A 159 -7.16 -15.12 8.85
N GLY A 160 -7.31 -14.66 10.09
CA GLY A 160 -8.35 -15.15 11.00
C GLY A 160 -9.78 -14.90 10.49
N TYR A 161 -10.05 -13.76 9.86
CA TYR A 161 -11.34 -13.47 9.23
C TYR A 161 -11.63 -14.47 8.09
N ALA A 162 -10.68 -14.66 7.17
CA ALA A 162 -10.85 -15.56 6.02
C ALA A 162 -11.13 -17.00 6.46
N LEU A 163 -10.53 -17.42 7.58
CA LEU A 163 -10.65 -18.77 8.13
C LEU A 163 -11.85 -19.00 9.05
N SER A 164 -12.53 -17.93 9.46
CA SER A 164 -13.58 -18.05 10.48
C SER A 164 -14.77 -18.91 10.02
N VAL A 165 -15.09 -18.88 8.72
CA VAL A 165 -16.08 -19.75 8.05
C VAL A 165 -15.73 -19.89 6.56
N ALA A 166 -16.10 -21.01 5.94
CA ALA A 166 -15.86 -21.24 4.51
C ALA A 166 -16.42 -20.15 3.59
N ALA A 167 -17.54 -19.50 3.97
CA ALA A 167 -18.13 -18.41 3.21
C ALA A 167 -17.21 -17.17 3.10
N ASN A 168 -16.43 -16.85 4.14
CA ASN A 168 -15.47 -15.76 4.09
C ASN A 168 -14.29 -16.12 3.18
N CYS A 169 -13.93 -17.40 3.16
CA CYS A 169 -12.90 -17.92 2.27
C CYS A 169 -13.32 -17.79 0.80
N ASP A 170 -14.57 -18.12 0.48
CA ASP A 170 -15.16 -17.88 -0.83
C ASP A 170 -15.18 -16.40 -1.20
N GLU A 171 -15.59 -15.51 -0.28
CA GLU A 171 -15.58 -14.06 -0.52
C GLU A 171 -14.18 -13.55 -0.87
N VAL A 172 -13.15 -13.97 -0.13
CA VAL A 172 -11.75 -13.63 -0.39
C VAL A 172 -11.29 -14.14 -1.75
N LEU A 173 -11.52 -15.42 -2.05
CA LEU A 173 -11.06 -16.05 -3.29
C LEU A 173 -11.81 -15.51 -4.53
N ASP A 174 -13.11 -15.24 -4.40
CA ASP A 174 -13.90 -14.56 -5.45
C ASP A 174 -13.36 -13.16 -5.74
N ALA A 175 -13.06 -12.39 -4.70
CA ALA A 175 -12.53 -11.04 -4.84
C ALA A 175 -11.13 -11.02 -5.46
N LEU A 176 -10.34 -12.06 -5.22
CA LEU A 176 -9.04 -12.30 -5.86
C LEU A 176 -9.16 -12.83 -7.30
N GLY A 177 -10.37 -13.16 -7.76
CA GLY A 177 -10.61 -13.74 -9.08
C GLY A 177 -10.15 -15.20 -9.20
N ALA A 178 -9.91 -15.89 -8.08
CA ALA A 178 -9.62 -17.31 -8.07
C ALA A 178 -10.85 -18.10 -8.54
N GLY A 179 -10.66 -19.12 -9.36
CA GLY A 179 -11.75 -19.99 -9.83
C GLY A 179 -12.17 -21.02 -8.78
N GLY A 180 -13.09 -21.91 -9.17
CA GLY A 180 -13.35 -23.16 -8.45
C GLY A 180 -14.75 -23.31 -7.87
N THR A 181 -14.97 -24.44 -7.20
CA THR A 181 -16.19 -24.73 -6.43
C THR A 181 -16.17 -24.03 -5.08
N PRO A 182 -17.32 -23.86 -4.41
CA PRO A 182 -17.38 -23.29 -3.06
C PRO A 182 -16.38 -23.95 -2.10
N ALA A 183 -15.85 -23.13 -1.19
CA ALA A 183 -14.84 -23.55 -0.23
C ALA A 183 -15.36 -24.66 0.68
N LEU A 184 -14.53 -25.69 0.87
CA LEU A 184 -14.76 -26.77 1.80
C LEU A 184 -13.75 -26.67 2.95
N ASP A 185 -14.20 -26.95 4.17
CA ASP A 185 -13.29 -27.09 5.30
C ASP A 185 -12.45 -28.36 5.09
N ALA A 186 -11.13 -28.18 5.06
CA ALA A 186 -10.20 -29.27 4.78
C ALA A 186 -8.95 -29.20 5.66
N ALA A 187 -8.27 -30.33 5.78
CA ALA A 187 -6.91 -30.36 6.31
C ALA A 187 -5.92 -30.12 5.17
N CYS A 188 -4.88 -29.33 5.40
CA CYS A 188 -3.99 -28.85 4.36
C CYS A 188 -2.54 -28.85 4.80
N LEU A 189 -1.62 -28.80 3.85
CA LEU A 189 -0.18 -28.81 4.10
C LEU A 189 0.36 -27.58 4.84
N GLN A 190 -0.40 -26.50 4.86
CA GLN A 190 -0.08 -25.27 5.56
C GLN A 190 -1.16 -25.01 6.61
N PRO A 191 -0.78 -24.57 7.81
CA PRO A 191 -1.62 -24.69 9.00
C PRO A 191 -2.88 -23.81 8.97
N THR A 192 -2.89 -22.77 8.14
CA THR A 192 -3.96 -21.77 8.13
C THR A 192 -3.99 -21.00 6.81
N GLY A 193 -5.08 -21.07 6.05
CA GLY A 193 -5.32 -20.16 4.92
C GLY A 193 -6.52 -20.52 4.05
N CYS A 194 -6.76 -19.66 3.06
CA CYS A 194 -7.71 -19.91 1.97
C CYS A 194 -6.95 -20.25 0.70
N TYR A 195 -7.31 -21.36 0.07
CA TYR A 195 -6.54 -21.92 -1.03
C TYR A 195 -7.40 -22.23 -2.24
N GLU A 196 -6.80 -22.13 -3.41
CA GLU A 196 -7.32 -22.66 -4.66
C GLU A 196 -6.32 -23.71 -5.18
N SER A 197 -6.78 -24.95 -5.37
CA SER A 197 -5.93 -26.05 -5.83
C SER A 197 -6.74 -26.97 -6.73
N GLY A 198 -6.36 -27.03 -8.02
CA GLY A 198 -7.02 -27.91 -8.99
C GLY A 198 -8.51 -27.60 -9.19
N GLY A 199 -8.92 -26.33 -9.04
CA GLY A 199 -10.32 -25.91 -9.15
C GLY A 199 -11.18 -26.20 -7.91
N ALA A 200 -10.59 -26.72 -6.83
CA ALA A 200 -11.24 -26.77 -5.52
C ALA A 200 -10.78 -25.57 -4.67
N ARG A 201 -11.70 -25.03 -3.86
CA ARG A 201 -11.38 -24.05 -2.83
C ARG A 201 -11.37 -24.71 -1.46
N LEU A 202 -10.37 -24.37 -0.65
CA LEU A 202 -10.16 -25.00 0.65
C LEU A 202 -10.06 -23.91 1.73
N ASN A 203 -10.91 -24.03 2.74
CA ASN A 203 -10.76 -23.31 4.01
C ASN A 203 -9.96 -24.20 4.96
N CYS A 204 -8.67 -23.96 5.10
CA CYS A 204 -7.83 -24.86 5.90
C CYS A 204 -7.61 -24.31 7.30
N GLY A 205 -8.33 -24.91 8.26
CA GLY A 205 -8.16 -24.68 9.69
C GLY A 205 -7.25 -25.70 10.39
N VAL A 206 -6.82 -26.76 9.69
CA VAL A 206 -6.02 -27.85 10.28
C VAL A 206 -4.86 -28.21 9.37
N LEU A 207 -3.66 -28.33 9.96
CA LEU A 207 -2.48 -28.87 9.28
C LEU A 207 -2.59 -30.39 9.12
N ASP A 208 -2.48 -30.89 7.89
CA ASP A 208 -2.21 -32.30 7.61
C ASP A 208 -0.88 -32.42 6.86
N PRO A 209 0.20 -32.84 7.54
CA PRO A 209 1.52 -32.97 6.95
C PRO A 209 1.64 -34.14 5.95
N ASN A 210 0.60 -34.97 5.81
CA ASN A 210 0.61 -36.14 4.92
C ASN A 210 -0.05 -35.87 3.55
N LEU A 211 -0.66 -34.70 3.36
CA LEU A 211 -1.15 -34.33 2.03
C LEU A 211 0.04 -34.18 1.07
N ALA A 212 -0.11 -34.65 -0.17
CA ALA A 212 0.88 -34.37 -1.20
C ALA A 212 0.89 -32.87 -1.52
N ALA A 213 2.06 -32.32 -1.81
CA ALA A 213 2.19 -30.95 -2.31
C ALA A 213 1.51 -30.85 -3.68
N GLY A 214 0.25 -30.43 -3.67
CA GLY A 214 -0.46 -30.02 -4.87
C GLY A 214 0.06 -28.66 -5.34
N GLY A 215 -0.01 -28.42 -6.65
CA GLY A 215 0.08 -27.05 -7.17
C GLY A 215 -1.19 -26.28 -6.84
N GLY A 216 -1.10 -24.96 -6.70
CA GLY A 216 -2.23 -24.11 -6.37
C GLY A 216 -1.77 -22.77 -5.83
N GLN A 217 -2.72 -21.96 -5.40
CA GLN A 217 -2.48 -20.64 -4.83
C GLN A 217 -3.12 -20.53 -3.44
N GLN A 218 -2.56 -19.64 -2.61
CA GLN A 218 -3.10 -19.30 -1.30
C GLN A 218 -3.33 -17.79 -1.21
N ALA A 219 -4.37 -17.40 -0.48
CA ALA A 219 -4.64 -16.02 -0.14
C ALA A 219 -3.83 -15.60 1.09
N CYS A 220 -3.04 -14.55 0.96
CA CYS A 220 -2.27 -13.94 2.04
C CYS A 220 -2.87 -12.59 2.42
N ALA A 221 -3.28 -12.44 3.68
CA ALA A 221 -3.73 -11.17 4.23
C ALA A 221 -2.53 -10.30 4.62
N CYS A 222 -2.56 -9.04 4.22
CA CYS A 222 -1.52 -8.05 4.46
C CYS A 222 -2.13 -6.73 4.97
N ALA A 223 -1.38 -6.03 5.82
CA ALA A 223 -1.71 -4.74 6.38
C ALA A 223 -0.57 -3.73 6.16
N PRO A 224 -0.88 -2.42 6.05
CA PRO A 224 0.11 -1.35 6.01
C PRO A 224 1.08 -1.36 7.20
#